data_AF-A0A7C1ZRK6-F1
#
_entry.id   AF-A0A7C1ZRK6-F1
#
_cell.length_a   1.000
_cell.length_b   1.000
_cell.length_c   1.000
_cell.angle_alpha   90.00
_cell.angle_beta   90.00
_cell.angle_gamma   90.00
#
_symmetry.space_group_name_H-M   'P 1'
#
loop_
_entity.id
_entity.type
_entity.pdbx_description
1 polymer ?
#
loop_
_entity_poly.entity_id
_entity_poly.type
_entity_poly.pdbx_seq_one_letter_code
_entity_poly.pdbx_strand_id
1 'polypeptide(L)'
;MGVGNFTLANAETVYIEDLHVHGYYSGGELDHDQTNLDYENLEETLVSLLPDSFCKVENESYGGGSIIAENNFYSIVLTHWVGYYALSVVIRDNDVRYDWGINPLAAHHHARVALRFFDKIHDIYPLRVPTSAWTSDVYQKTLAA
;
A
#
# COMPACT_ATOMS: atom_id res chain seq x y z
N MET A 1 -21.17 6.96 -10.50
CA MET A 1 -19.97 7.65 -11.02
C MET A 1 -18.78 6.86 -10.54
N GLY A 2 -17.87 6.45 -11.43
CA GLY A 2 -16.72 5.63 -11.05
C GLY A 2 -15.87 6.40 -10.05
N VAL A 3 -15.55 5.78 -8.93
CA VAL A 3 -14.59 6.35 -7.99
C VAL A 3 -13.22 6.21 -8.66
N GLY A 4 -12.52 7.32 -8.87
CA GLY A 4 -11.20 7.32 -9.49
C GLY A 4 -10.18 6.58 -8.64
N ASN A 5 -9.04 6.26 -9.25
CA ASN A 5 -7.93 5.60 -8.59
C ASN A 5 -7.34 6.50 -7.49
N PHE A 6 -7.04 5.90 -6.34
CA PHE A 6 -6.35 6.60 -5.26
C PHE A 6 -4.86 6.76 -5.61
N THR A 7 -4.33 7.96 -5.43
CA THR A 7 -2.94 8.30 -5.74
C THR A 7 -2.33 9.17 -4.64
N LEU A 8 -1.10 8.85 -4.24
CA LEU A 8 -0.28 9.69 -3.36
C LEU A 8 0.91 10.26 -4.13
N ALA A 9 1.35 11.45 -3.72
CA ALA A 9 2.58 12.04 -4.26
C ALA A 9 3.80 11.24 -3.79
N ASN A 10 4.82 11.15 -4.65
CA ASN A 10 6.08 10.43 -4.36
C ASN A 10 5.87 8.99 -3.88
N ALA A 11 4.84 8.33 -4.42
CA ALA A 11 4.42 7.01 -4.00
C ALA A 11 4.26 6.07 -5.20
N GLU A 12 4.63 4.81 -4.97
CA GLU A 12 4.24 3.70 -5.82
C GLU A 12 3.06 3.01 -5.15
N THR A 13 1.97 2.75 -5.88
CA THR A 13 0.72 2.27 -5.30
C THR A 13 0.18 1.05 -6.04
N VAL A 14 -0.26 0.05 -5.27
CA VAL A 14 -1.03 -1.10 -5.75
C VAL A 14 -2.36 -1.19 -5.02
N TYR A 15 -3.32 -1.88 -5.61
CA TYR A 15 -4.66 -2.06 -5.07
C TYR A 15 -4.93 -3.53 -4.77
N ILE A 16 -5.58 -3.78 -3.64
CA ILE A 16 -6.15 -5.07 -3.25
C ILE A 16 -7.67 -4.88 -3.22
N GLU A 17 -8.42 -5.63 -4.03
CA GLU A 17 -9.89 -5.53 -4.02
C GLU A 17 -10.47 -6.00 -2.68
N ASP A 18 -11.49 -5.33 -2.15
CA ASP A 18 -12.12 -5.67 -0.86
C ASP A 18 -12.59 -7.12 -0.82
N LEU A 19 -13.03 -7.65 -1.97
CA LEU A 19 -13.44 -9.03 -2.15
C LEU A 19 -12.34 -10.04 -1.77
N HIS A 20 -11.07 -9.70 -1.99
CA HIS A 20 -9.94 -10.56 -1.65
C HIS A 20 -9.54 -10.47 -0.18
N VAL A 21 -9.96 -9.41 0.51
CA VAL A 21 -9.71 -9.20 1.94
C VAL A 21 -10.82 -9.81 2.78
N HIS A 22 -12.08 -9.50 2.45
CA HIS A 22 -13.25 -9.91 3.24
C HIS A 22 -14.00 -11.13 2.69
N GLY A 23 -13.67 -11.59 1.47
CA GLY A 23 -14.35 -12.70 0.82
C GLY A 23 -15.72 -12.35 0.21
N TYR A 24 -16.36 -13.33 -0.44
CA TYR A 24 -17.68 -13.17 -1.06
C TYR A 24 -18.77 -13.05 0.00
N TYR A 25 -19.29 -11.84 0.20
CA TYR A 25 -20.47 -11.63 1.05
C TYR A 25 -21.74 -12.18 0.38
N SER A 26 -22.36 -13.16 1.05
CA SER A 26 -23.68 -13.67 0.70
C SER A 26 -24.77 -12.82 1.37
N GLY A 27 -24.93 -11.57 0.93
CA GLY A 27 -26.18 -10.80 1.12
C GLY A 27 -26.62 -10.43 2.55
N GLY A 28 -25.70 -10.30 3.52
CA GLY A 28 -25.97 -9.69 4.84
C GLY A 28 -25.28 -8.33 4.98
N GLU A 29 -25.76 -7.48 5.91
CA GLU A 29 -25.02 -6.28 6.33
C GLU A 29 -23.61 -6.68 6.74
N LEU A 30 -22.60 -5.91 6.29
CA LEU A 30 -21.21 -6.09 6.72
C LEU A 30 -21.18 -5.94 8.24
N ASP A 31 -20.82 -7.01 8.94
CA ASP A 31 -20.54 -6.92 10.37
C ASP A 31 -19.31 -6.02 10.54
N HIS A 32 -19.51 -4.86 11.17
CA HIS A 32 -18.44 -3.89 11.39
C HIS A 32 -17.28 -4.49 12.18
N ASP A 33 -17.56 -5.42 13.09
CA ASP A 33 -16.54 -6.10 13.89
C ASP A 33 -15.68 -7.03 13.02
N GLN A 34 -16.29 -7.74 12.06
CA GLN A 34 -15.56 -8.59 11.12
C GLN A 34 -14.69 -7.77 10.17
N THR A 35 -15.20 -6.64 9.69
CA THR A 35 -14.47 -5.74 8.79
C THR A 35 -13.21 -5.19 9.46
N ASN A 36 -13.29 -4.86 10.75
CA ASN A 36 -12.14 -4.39 11.53
C ASN A 36 -11.12 -5.50 11.75
N LEU A 37 -11.55 -6.72 12.07
CA LEU A 37 -10.65 -7.87 12.22
C LEU A 37 -9.92 -8.20 10.91
N ASP A 38 -10.61 -8.16 9.78
CA ASP A 38 -9.99 -8.40 8.48
C ASP A 38 -8.96 -7.32 8.13
N TYR A 39 -9.23 -6.06 8.48
CA TYR A 39 -8.28 -4.97 8.32
C TYR A 39 -7.03 -5.16 9.18
N GLU A 40 -7.19 -5.52 10.46
CA GLU A 40 -6.07 -5.81 11.36
C GLU A 40 -5.23 -6.99 10.84
N ASN A 41 -5.87 -8.06 10.39
CA ASN A 41 -5.18 -9.22 9.79
C ASN A 41 -4.42 -8.84 8.51
N LEU A 42 -5.00 -7.97 7.67
CA LEU A 42 -4.34 -7.47 6.46
C LEU A 42 -3.11 -6.64 6.84
N GLU A 43 -3.23 -5.73 7.80
CA GLU A 43 -2.14 -4.92 8.31
C GLU A 43 -1.00 -5.80 8.84
N GLU A 44 -1.30 -6.76 9.71
CA GLU A 44 -0.30 -7.69 10.26
C GLU A 44 0.39 -8.50 9.17
N THR A 45 -0.37 -8.98 8.18
CA THR A 45 0.17 -9.73 7.04
C THR A 45 1.13 -8.85 6.23
N LEU A 46 0.74 -7.62 5.91
CA LEU A 46 1.58 -6.68 5.16
C LEU A 46 2.87 -6.33 5.92
N VAL A 47 2.76 -6.08 7.23
CA VAL A 47 3.92 -5.79 8.09
C VAL A 47 4.86 -7.00 8.16
N SER A 48 4.33 -8.23 8.25
CA SER A 48 5.15 -9.45 8.30
C SER A 48 5.98 -9.71 7.03
N LEU A 49 5.56 -9.18 5.88
CA LEU A 49 6.26 -9.32 4.60
C LEU A 49 7.39 -8.30 4.41
N LEU A 50 7.37 -7.22 5.18
CA LEU A 50 8.37 -6.17 5.11
C LEU A 50 9.72 -6.68 5.64
N PRO A 51 10.84 -6.16 5.10
CA PRO A 51 12.15 -6.39 5.69
C PRO A 51 12.24 -5.86 7.13
N ASP A 52 13.11 -6.46 7.94
CA ASP A 52 13.39 -6.07 9.33
C ASP A 52 13.83 -4.60 9.51
N SER A 53 14.20 -3.91 8.42
CA SER A 53 14.51 -2.49 8.46
C SER A 53 13.28 -1.59 8.65
N PHE A 54 12.08 -2.13 8.48
CA PHE A 54 10.82 -1.42 8.73
C PHE A 54 10.36 -1.65 10.16
N CYS A 55 9.94 -0.58 10.81
CA CYS A 55 9.29 -0.59 12.11
C CYS A 55 7.79 -0.39 11.91
N LYS A 56 6.97 -1.14 12.64
CA LYS A 56 5.53 -0.87 12.72
C LYS A 56 5.31 0.49 13.39
N VAL A 57 4.36 1.24 12.87
CA VAL A 57 3.94 2.54 13.41
C VAL A 57 2.47 2.45 13.76
N GLU A 58 2.08 3.09 14.85
CA GLU A 58 0.68 3.15 15.28
C GLU A 58 0.20 4.61 15.28
N ASN A 59 -1.03 4.83 14.83
CA ASN A 59 -1.71 6.13 14.85
C ASN A 59 -1.06 7.25 14.02
N GLU A 60 -0.20 6.91 13.06
CA GLU A 60 0.29 7.88 12.08
C GLU A 60 -0.53 7.83 10.79
N SER A 61 -0.78 9.00 10.22
CA SER A 61 -1.55 9.15 8.98
C SER A 61 -0.79 10.00 7.98
N TYR A 62 -0.92 9.65 6.71
CA TYR A 62 -0.32 10.39 5.60
C TYR A 62 -1.26 10.40 4.40
N GLY A 63 -1.55 11.58 3.88
CA GLY A 63 -2.32 11.75 2.65
C GLY A 63 -3.72 11.11 2.68
N GLY A 64 -4.34 10.98 3.85
CA GLY A 64 -5.65 10.35 4.03
C GLY A 64 -5.63 8.82 4.22
N GLY A 65 -4.46 8.20 4.27
CA GLY A 65 -4.27 6.81 4.68
C GLY A 65 -3.55 6.68 6.02
N SER A 66 -3.50 5.46 6.55
CA SER A 66 -2.78 5.11 7.77
C SER A 66 -1.38 4.59 7.43
N ILE A 67 -0.35 5.12 8.11
CA ILE A 67 1.01 4.57 8.00
C ILE A 67 1.05 3.31 8.87
N ILE A 68 1.28 2.16 8.24
CA ILE A 68 1.35 0.87 8.93
C ILE A 68 2.78 0.49 9.32
N ALA A 69 3.77 0.99 8.58
CA ALA A 69 5.18 0.75 8.84
C ALA A 69 6.06 1.80 8.17
N GLU A 70 7.25 2.02 8.72
CA GLU A 70 8.21 2.99 8.18
C GLU A 70 9.66 2.56 8.37
N ASN A 71 10.55 3.12 7.56
CA ASN A 71 11.98 3.10 7.82
C ASN A 71 12.59 4.48 7.53
N ASN A 72 13.92 4.60 7.55
CA ASN A 72 14.59 5.89 7.32
C ASN A 72 14.36 6.52 5.92
N PHE A 73 13.83 5.77 4.96
CA PHE A 73 13.68 6.20 3.57
C PHE A 73 12.22 6.18 3.07
N TYR A 74 11.41 5.26 3.57
CA TYR A 74 10.08 4.97 3.04
C TYR A 74 9.05 4.81 4.17
N SER A 75 7.82 5.19 3.89
CA SER A 75 6.64 4.91 4.71
C SER A 75 5.65 4.07 3.90
N ILE A 76 5.07 3.06 4.53
CA ILE A 76 4.06 2.19 3.94
C ILE A 76 2.70 2.70 4.41
N VAL A 77 1.89 3.17 3.46
CA VAL A 77 0.58 3.76 3.72
C VAL A 77 -0.50 2.84 3.18
N LEU A 78 -1.44 2.49 4.04
CA LEU A 78 -2.64 1.73 3.69
C LEU A 78 -3.84 2.66 3.74
N THR A 79 -4.58 2.74 2.64
CA THR A 79 -5.79 3.56 2.52
C THR A 79 -6.94 2.68 2.08
N HIS A 80 -8.03 2.63 2.84
CA HIS A 80 -9.29 2.05 2.35
C HIS A 80 -10.00 3.06 1.46
N TRP A 81 -10.33 2.65 0.24
CA TRP A 81 -10.94 3.53 -0.75
C TRP A 81 -12.00 2.78 -1.57
N VAL A 82 -13.26 2.99 -1.21
CA VAL A 82 -14.48 2.54 -1.91
C VAL A 82 -14.29 1.27 -2.75
N GLY A 83 -14.28 0.11 -2.10
CA GLY A 83 -14.25 -1.20 -2.76
C GLY A 83 -12.85 -1.80 -2.94
N TYR A 84 -11.80 -1.11 -2.50
CA TYR A 84 -10.44 -1.64 -2.46
C TYR A 84 -9.58 -0.99 -1.37
N TYR A 85 -8.48 -1.66 -1.03
CA TYR A 85 -7.37 -1.11 -0.26
C TYR A 85 -6.24 -0.67 -1.18
N ALA A 86 -5.82 0.59 -1.07
CA ALA A 86 -4.65 1.12 -1.73
C ALA A 86 -3.44 1.03 -0.81
N LEU A 87 -2.44 0.26 -1.23
CA LEU A 87 -1.17 0.13 -0.55
C LEU A 87 -0.12 0.95 -1.29
N SER A 88 0.45 1.92 -0.60
CA SER A 88 1.40 2.87 -1.16
C SER A 88 2.74 2.80 -0.44
N VAL A 89 3.83 2.66 -1.20
CA VAL A 89 5.19 2.86 -0.70
C VAL A 89 5.56 4.31 -0.99
N VAL A 90 5.64 5.14 0.04
CA VAL A 90 5.87 6.58 -0.06
C VAL A 90 7.31 6.91 0.31
N ILE A 91 7.97 7.78 -0.46
CA ILE A 91 9.29 8.32 -0.08
C ILE A 91 9.11 9.33 1.06
N ARG A 92 9.90 9.19 2.13
CA ARG A 92 9.90 10.18 3.21
C ARG A 92 10.49 11.51 2.74
N ASP A 93 9.77 12.60 3.04
CA ASP A 93 10.08 13.97 2.65
C ASP A 93 10.55 14.84 3.83
N ASN A 94 10.98 14.21 4.94
CA ASN A 94 11.42 14.87 6.17
C ASN A 94 12.93 14.76 6.45
N ASP A 95 13.76 14.45 5.45
CA ASP A 95 15.21 14.38 5.61
C ASP A 95 15.82 15.80 5.63
N VAL A 96 16.07 16.31 6.84
CA VAL A 96 16.65 17.63 7.10
C VAL A 96 18.05 17.84 6.51
N ARG A 97 18.69 16.79 5.99
CA ARG A 97 20.02 16.88 5.34
C ARG A 97 19.96 17.38 3.90
N TYR A 98 18.77 17.44 3.29
CA TYR A 98 18.59 17.85 1.89
C TYR A 98 17.56 18.97 1.77
N ASP A 99 17.83 19.97 0.91
CA ASP A 99 16.97 21.15 0.73
C ASP A 99 15.55 20.81 0.26
N TRP A 100 15.37 19.67 -0.40
CA TRP A 100 14.07 19.17 -0.86
C TRP A 100 13.41 18.18 0.10
N GLY A 101 14.02 17.91 1.27
CA GLY A 101 13.52 16.96 2.26
C GLY A 101 13.58 15.48 1.82
N ILE A 102 13.92 15.20 0.56
CA ILE A 102 13.93 13.86 -0.03
C ILE A 102 15.37 13.35 -0.14
N ASN A 103 15.60 12.14 0.37
CA ASN A 103 16.87 11.47 0.22
C ASN A 103 17.08 10.97 -1.23
N PRO A 104 18.16 11.37 -1.94
CA PRO A 104 18.38 10.99 -3.34
C PRO A 104 18.47 9.47 -3.57
N LEU A 105 18.99 8.73 -2.59
CA LEU A 105 19.07 7.27 -2.67
C LEU A 105 17.69 6.63 -2.56
N ALA A 106 16.81 7.21 -1.74
CA ALA A 106 15.43 6.74 -1.62
C ALA A 106 14.69 6.91 -2.95
N ALA A 107 14.81 8.08 -3.58
CA ALA A 107 14.21 8.34 -4.89
C ALA A 107 14.76 7.43 -5.99
N HIS A 108 16.09 7.22 -6.04
CA HIS A 108 16.72 6.38 -7.05
C HIS A 108 16.30 4.90 -6.96
N HIS A 109 16.05 4.38 -5.76
CA HIS A 109 15.69 2.98 -5.54
C HIS A 109 14.20 2.74 -5.31
N HIS A 110 13.37 3.78 -5.33
CA HIS A 110 11.96 3.73 -4.94
C HIS A 110 11.16 2.67 -5.68
N ALA A 111 11.12 2.74 -7.02
CA ALA A 111 10.40 1.78 -7.85
C ALA A 111 10.88 0.33 -7.61
N ARG A 112 12.20 0.12 -7.48
CA ARG A 112 12.76 -1.22 -7.24
C ARG A 112 12.37 -1.79 -5.88
N VAL A 113 12.35 -0.96 -4.84
CA VAL A 113 11.96 -1.39 -3.49
C VAL A 113 10.47 -1.68 -3.45
N ALA A 114 9.65 -0.81 -4.05
CA ALA A 114 8.21 -0.99 -4.14
C ALA A 114 7.84 -2.28 -4.88
N LEU A 115 8.43 -2.53 -6.06
CA LEU A 115 8.18 -3.76 -6.83
C LEU A 115 8.52 -5.01 -6.04
N ARG A 116 9.66 -5.05 -5.33
CA ARG A 116 10.04 -6.22 -4.50
C ARG A 116 9.03 -6.50 -3.40
N PHE A 117 8.43 -5.46 -2.83
CA PHE A 117 7.41 -5.61 -1.81
C PHE A 117 6.10 -6.09 -2.43
N PHE A 118 5.68 -5.48 -3.56
CA PHE A 118 4.48 -5.87 -4.29
C PHE A 118 4.55 -7.29 -4.83
N ASP A 119 5.71 -7.74 -5.31
CA ASP A 119 5.92 -9.12 -5.75
C ASP A 119 5.63 -10.13 -4.62
N LYS A 120 6.03 -9.82 -3.38
CA LYS A 120 5.75 -10.68 -2.21
C LYS A 120 4.25 -10.69 -1.87
N ILE A 121 3.61 -9.53 -1.92
CA ILE A 121 2.18 -9.42 -1.62
C ILE A 121 1.35 -10.12 -2.70
N HIS A 122 1.79 -10.05 -3.95
CA HIS A 122 1.13 -10.72 -5.07
C HIS A 122 1.10 -12.25 -4.93
N ASP A 123 1.99 -12.85 -4.13
CA ASP A 123 1.90 -14.28 -3.80
C ASP A 123 0.72 -14.64 -2.89
N ILE A 124 0.16 -13.65 -2.19
CA ILE A 124 -0.94 -13.82 -1.24
C ILE A 124 -2.25 -13.25 -1.81
N TYR A 125 -2.20 -12.06 -2.38
CA TYR A 125 -3.36 -11.32 -2.87
C TYR A 125 -3.24 -10.97 -4.36
N PRO A 126 -4.31 -11.13 -5.16
CA PRO A 126 -4.36 -10.55 -6.49
C PRO A 126 -4.26 -9.02 -6.40
N LEU A 127 -3.25 -8.46 -7.05
CA LEU A 127 -2.97 -7.02 -7.04
C LEU A 127 -3.39 -6.36 -8.35
N ARG A 128 -3.75 -5.08 -8.26
CA ARG A 128 -3.95 -4.21 -9.43
C ARG A 128 -3.06 -2.98 -9.36
N VAL A 129 -2.75 -2.42 -10.52
CA VAL A 129 -1.95 -1.19 -10.65
C VAL A 129 -2.76 -0.16 -11.41
N PRO A 130 -2.75 1.13 -11.00
CA PRO A 130 -3.35 2.18 -11.81
C PRO A 130 -2.65 2.29 -13.17
N THR A 131 -3.43 2.25 -14.26
CA THR A 131 -2.96 2.57 -15.62
C THR A 131 -3.36 3.98 -16.04
N SER A 132 -4.38 4.56 -15.41
CA SER A 132 -4.77 5.96 -15.54
C SER A 132 -5.44 6.45 -14.25
N ALA A 133 -5.94 7.69 -14.25
CA ALA A 133 -6.76 8.19 -13.14
C ALA A 133 -8.06 7.39 -12.91
N TRP A 134 -8.51 6.59 -13.89
CA TRP A 134 -9.82 5.94 -13.88
C TRP A 134 -9.78 4.43 -14.13
N THR A 135 -8.63 3.89 -14.52
CA THR A 135 -8.48 2.48 -14.92
C THR A 135 -7.31 1.85 -14.20
N SER A 136 -7.47 0.59 -13.83
CA SER A 136 -6.41 -0.24 -13.26
C SER A 136 -6.32 -1.57 -14.00
N ASP A 137 -5.12 -2.10 -14.12
CA ASP A 137 -4.86 -3.41 -14.74
C ASP A 137 -4.31 -4.38 -13.69
N VAL A 138 -4.29 -5.66 -14.02
CA VAL A 138 -3.76 -6.72 -13.16
C VAL A 138 -2.25 -6.50 -13.00
N TYR A 139 -1.78 -6.51 -11.76
CA TYR A 139 -0.36 -6.48 -11.47
C TYR A 139 0.30 -7.73 -12.04
N GLN A 140 1.31 -7.54 -12.89
CA GLN A 140 2.16 -8.62 -13.35
C GLN A 140 3.49 -8.52 -12.64
N LYS A 141 3.90 -9.62 -12.00
CA LYS A 141 5.22 -9.71 -11.39
C LYS A 141 6.28 -9.36 -12.42
N THR A 142 7.18 -8.47 -12.03
CA THR A 142 8.32 -8.17 -12.90
C THR A 142 9.28 -9.34 -12.74
N LEU A 143 9.31 -10.27 -13.70
CA LEU A 143 10.31 -11.34 -13.74
C LEU A 143 11.68 -10.68 -13.57
N ALA A 144 12.31 -10.88 -12.42
CA ALA A 144 13.59 -10.28 -12.10
C ALA A 144 14.59 -10.67 -13.19
N ALA A 145 15.07 -9.69 -13.95
CA ALA A 145 16.25 -9.80 -14.80
C ALA A 145 17.53 -9.70 -13.95
#